data_AF-A0A6A3A1Q0-F1
#
_entry.id   AF-A0A6A3A1Q0-F1
#
_cell.length_a   1.000
_cell.length_b   1.000
_cell.length_c   1.000
_cell.angle_alpha   90.00
_cell.angle_beta   90.00
_cell.angle_gamma   90.00
#
_symmetry.space_group_name_H-M   'P 1'
#
loop_
_entity.id
_entity.type
_entity.pdbx_description
1 polymer ?
#
loop_
_entity_poly.entity_id
_entity_poly.type
_entity_poly.pdbx_seq_one_letter_code
_entity_poly.pdbx_strand_id
1 'polypeptide(L)'
;MVGRGRGRKNIIFEAVEALGPEFTEVMAIKTALLVFIEVGWVGKAPLVVELECQVALNWITPSLLRPWKWWSVFGEMDRLAKEISLRHFAYTLRLQNGMADHLAKEGASVDNG
;
A
#
# COMPACT_ATOMS: atom_id res chain seq x y z
N MET A 1 -16.26 -26.13 19.48
CA MET A 1 -15.37 -24.97 19.24
C MET A 1 -14.63 -25.21 17.94
N VAL A 2 -14.91 -24.44 16.89
CA VAL A 2 -14.19 -24.53 15.60
C VAL A 2 -13.54 -23.18 15.35
N GLY A 3 -12.21 -23.15 15.39
CA GLY A 3 -11.41 -21.96 15.12
C GLY A 3 -11.55 -21.56 13.65
N ARG A 4 -12.20 -20.43 13.38
CA ARG A 4 -12.22 -19.83 12.05
C ARG A 4 -10.87 -19.15 11.81
N GLY A 5 -10.04 -19.74 10.94
CA GLY A 5 -8.88 -19.09 10.38
C GLY A 5 -9.31 -17.82 9.64
N ARG A 6 -8.97 -16.65 10.18
CA ARG A 6 -9.08 -15.38 9.45
C ARG A 6 -7.98 -15.35 8.41
N GLY A 7 -8.30 -15.76 7.18
CA GLY A 7 -7.43 -15.52 6.04
C GLY A 7 -7.22 -14.01 5.87
N ARG A 8 -6.00 -13.54 6.10
CA ARG A 8 -5.59 -12.19 5.73
C ARG A 8 -5.48 -12.17 4.20
N LYS A 9 -6.28 -11.33 3.56
CA LYS A 9 -6.16 -11.09 2.12
C LYS A 9 -5.26 -9.88 1.95
N ASN A 10 -4.05 -10.12 1.46
CA ASN A 10 -3.10 -9.06 1.15
C ASN A 10 -3.35 -8.60 -0.29
N ILE A 11 -3.40 -7.29 -0.51
CA ILE A 11 -3.49 -6.70 -1.85
C ILE A 11 -2.12 -6.13 -2.16
N ILE A 12 -1.51 -6.54 -3.28
CA ILE A 12 -0.20 -6.05 -3.73
C ILE A 12 -0.46 -5.18 -4.96
N PHE A 13 -0.01 -3.93 -4.92
CA PHE A 13 -0.08 -3.00 -6.06
C PHE A 13 1.34 -2.79 -6.60
N GLU A 14 1.56 -3.14 -7.87
CA GLU A 14 2.79 -2.79 -8.59
C GLU A 14 2.55 -1.46 -9.30
N ALA A 15 3.34 -0.45 -8.96
CA ALA A 15 3.08 0.93 -9.36
C ALA A 15 4.10 1.41 -10.41
N VAL A 16 3.59 1.97 -11.50
CA VAL A 16 4.37 2.51 -12.62
C VAL A 16 4.23 4.03 -12.61
N GLU A 17 5.23 4.82 -12.19
CA GLU A 17 5.14 6.28 -12.34
C GLU A 17 6.45 7.05 -12.59
N ALA A 18 6.29 8.14 -13.35
CA ALA A 18 7.29 9.08 -13.85
C ALA A 18 7.68 10.22 -12.88
N LEU A 19 7.22 10.18 -11.62
CA LEU A 19 7.40 11.27 -10.62
C LEU A 19 8.28 10.90 -9.43
N GLY A 20 8.89 9.71 -9.44
CA GLY A 20 9.80 9.20 -8.42
C GLY A 20 9.13 8.18 -7.49
N PRO A 21 9.90 7.20 -6.98
CA PRO A 21 9.36 6.02 -6.30
C PRO A 21 8.54 6.37 -5.04
N GLU A 22 8.84 7.45 -4.35
CA GLU A 22 8.11 7.87 -3.16
C GLU A 22 6.68 8.35 -3.49
N PHE A 23 6.51 9.09 -4.59
CA PHE A 23 5.19 9.57 -5.00
C PHE A 23 4.34 8.43 -5.57
N THR A 24 4.98 7.55 -6.34
CA THR A 24 4.39 6.32 -6.85
C THR A 24 3.76 5.49 -5.73
N GLU A 25 4.48 5.34 -4.61
CA GLU A 25 4.01 4.64 -3.42
C GLU A 25 2.82 5.35 -2.75
N VAL A 26 2.87 6.69 -2.65
CA VAL A 26 1.73 7.48 -2.13
C VAL A 26 0.47 7.27 -2.98
N MET A 27 0.62 7.26 -4.31
CA MET A 27 -0.49 7.02 -5.24
C MET A 27 -1.00 5.58 -5.14
N ALA A 28 -0.12 4.59 -4.96
CA ALA A 28 -0.51 3.21 -4.70
C ALA A 28 -1.36 3.08 -3.43
N ILE A 29 -0.97 3.75 -2.33
CA ILE A 29 -1.77 3.80 -1.10
C ILE A 29 -3.14 4.43 -1.36
N LYS A 30 -3.18 5.57 -2.05
CA LYS A 30 -4.44 6.25 -2.38
C LYS A 30 -5.38 5.32 -3.15
N THR A 31 -4.86 4.63 -4.16
CA THR A 31 -5.62 3.65 -4.95
C THR A 31 -6.11 2.50 -4.07
N ALA A 32 -5.28 1.98 -3.16
CA ALA A 32 -5.67 0.93 -2.23
C ALA A 32 -6.84 1.36 -1.33
N LEU A 33 -6.82 2.60 -0.82
CA LEU A 33 -7.92 3.16 -0.02
C LEU A 33 -9.22 3.25 -0.82
N LEU A 34 -9.16 3.77 -2.06
CA LEU A 34 -10.31 3.90 -2.95
C LEU A 34 -10.91 2.54 -3.27
N VAL A 35 -10.09 1.59 -3.75
CA VAL A 35 -10.54 0.23 -4.07
C VAL A 35 -11.20 -0.40 -2.84
N PHE A 36 -10.58 -0.31 -1.66
CA PHE A 36 -11.12 -0.90 -0.43
C PHE A 36 -12.53 -0.38 -0.08
N ILE A 37 -12.76 0.92 -0.29
CA ILE A 37 -14.08 1.54 -0.13
C ILE A 37 -15.05 1.07 -1.20
N GLU A 38 -14.66 1.16 -2.48
CA GLU A 38 -15.50 0.82 -3.64
C GLU A 38 -15.94 -0.65 -3.63
N VAL A 39 -15.05 -1.56 -3.24
CA VAL A 39 -15.39 -2.99 -3.10
C VAL A 39 -16.16 -3.29 -1.80
N GLY A 40 -16.46 -2.27 -0.99
CA GLY A 40 -17.33 -2.34 0.17
C GLY A 40 -16.75 -3.14 1.33
N TRP A 41 -15.43 -3.08 1.56
CA TRP A 41 -14.76 -3.78 2.67
C TRP A 41 -14.71 -2.99 3.97
N VAL A 42 -15.14 -1.73 3.93
CA VAL A 42 -15.31 -0.88 5.12
C VAL A 42 -16.15 -1.61 6.18
N GLY A 43 -15.61 -1.72 7.40
CA GLY A 43 -16.24 -2.43 8.52
C GLY A 43 -16.23 -3.96 8.44
N LYS A 44 -15.81 -4.56 7.31
CA LYS A 44 -15.77 -6.03 7.13
C LYS A 44 -14.42 -6.64 7.47
N ALA A 45 -13.33 -5.92 7.20
CA ALA A 45 -11.96 -6.34 7.50
C ALA A 45 -11.08 -5.13 7.84
N PRO A 46 -9.95 -5.33 8.53
CA PRO A 46 -8.92 -4.31 8.59
C PRO A 46 -8.21 -4.22 7.23
N LEU A 47 -7.95 -3.00 6.77
CA LEU A 47 -7.02 -2.76 5.68
C LEU A 47 -5.59 -2.70 6.26
N VAL A 48 -4.67 -3.43 5.63
CA VAL A 48 -3.24 -3.40 5.92
C VAL A 48 -2.56 -3.02 4.61
N VAL A 49 -1.75 -1.97 4.64
CA VAL A 49 -0.96 -1.52 3.49
C VAL A 49 0.51 -1.71 3.85
N GLU A 50 1.20 -2.52 3.05
CA GLU A 50 2.63 -2.77 3.16
C GLU A 50 3.37 -1.87 2.16
N LEU A 51 4.41 -1.19 2.62
CA LEU A 51 5.17 -0.22 1.84
C LEU A 51 6.65 -0.60 1.82
N GLU A 52 7.30 -0.41 0.67
CA GLU A 52 8.74 -0.62 0.50
C GLU A 52 9.54 0.69 0.58
N CYS A 53 8.84 1.83 0.68
CA CYS A 53 9.45 3.15 0.75
C CYS A 53 9.32 3.78 2.15
N GLN A 54 10.44 3.86 2.88
CA GLN A 54 10.49 4.51 4.19
C GLN A 54 10.12 6.00 4.12
N VAL A 55 10.46 6.68 3.03
CA VAL A 55 10.11 8.10 2.82
C VAL A 55 8.60 8.27 2.69
N ALA A 56 7.95 7.41 1.90
CA ALA A 56 6.50 7.40 1.77
C ALA A 56 5.83 7.08 3.12
N LEU A 57 6.34 6.10 3.88
CA LEU A 57 5.85 5.82 5.23
C LEU A 57 5.91 7.08 6.11
N ASN A 58 7.06 7.77 6.11
CA ASN A 58 7.27 8.99 6.88
C ASN A 58 6.33 10.15 6.46
N TRP A 59 5.75 10.14 5.25
CA TRP A 59 4.74 11.13 4.87
C TRP A 59 3.33 10.74 5.33
N ILE A 60 3.09 9.44 5.53
CA ILE A 60 1.76 8.88 5.82
C ILE A 60 1.50 8.82 7.33
N THR A 61 2.46 8.39 8.15
CA THR A 61 2.27 8.27 9.61
C THR A 61 2.34 9.63 10.32
N PRO A 62 3.42 10.42 10.19
CA PRO A 62 3.44 11.81 10.65
C PRO A 62 3.12 12.79 9.51
N SER A 63 2.06 13.59 9.67
CA SER A 63 1.67 14.60 8.68
C SER A 63 2.67 15.75 8.49
N LEU A 64 3.59 15.93 9.44
CA LEU A 64 4.57 17.03 9.47
C LEU A 64 5.64 16.93 8.37
N LEU A 65 5.90 15.74 7.84
CA LEU A 65 6.95 15.52 6.84
C LEU A 65 6.44 15.57 5.40
N ARG A 66 5.14 15.86 5.20
CA ARG A 66 4.49 15.82 3.91
C ARG A 66 4.97 16.95 2.99
N PRO A 67 5.35 16.66 1.74
CA PRO A 67 5.64 17.69 0.75
C PRO A 67 4.41 18.53 0.44
N TRP A 68 4.51 19.86 0.60
CA TRP A 68 3.43 20.81 0.30
C TRP A 68 2.89 20.72 -1.13
N LYS A 69 3.75 20.38 -2.10
CA LYS A 69 3.37 20.24 -3.52
C LYS A 69 2.28 19.19 -3.77
N TRP A 70 2.06 18.26 -2.83
CA TRP A 70 1.06 17.19 -2.94
C TRP A 70 0.01 17.26 -1.82
N TRP A 71 -0.17 18.44 -1.22
CA TRP A 71 -1.08 18.63 -0.09
C TRP A 71 -2.52 18.19 -0.38
N SER A 72 -3.01 18.43 -1.60
CA SER A 72 -4.35 17.99 -2.03
C SER A 72 -4.49 16.46 -2.01
N VAL A 73 -3.46 15.74 -2.47
CA VAL A 73 -3.43 14.26 -2.45
C VAL A 73 -3.49 13.75 -1.01
N PHE A 74 -2.65 14.30 -0.13
CA PHE A 74 -2.66 13.92 1.28
C PHE A 74 -3.99 14.25 1.97
N GLY A 75 -4.60 15.39 1.66
CA GLY A 75 -5.91 15.76 2.20
C GLY A 75 -7.02 14.79 1.79
N GLU A 76 -7.00 14.32 0.55
CA GLU A 76 -7.92 13.29 0.07
C GLU A 76 -7.68 11.95 0.78
N MET A 77 -6.42 11.53 0.93
CA MET A 77 -6.06 10.32 1.66
C MET A 77 -6.50 10.38 3.13
N ASP A 78 -6.32 11.50 3.81
CA ASP A 78 -6.78 11.69 5.19
C ASP A 78 -8.31 11.55 5.30
N ARG A 79 -9.06 12.02 4.28
CA ARG A 79 -10.52 11.84 4.21
C ARG A 79 -10.88 10.36 4.05
N LEU A 80 -10.24 9.66 3.12
CA LEU A 80 -10.48 8.23 2.86
C LEU A 80 -10.10 7.37 4.08
N ALA A 81 -8.96 7.65 4.71
CA ALA A 81 -8.49 6.92 5.89
C ALA A 81 -9.44 7.06 7.09
N LYS A 82 -10.05 8.24 7.27
CA LYS A 82 -11.09 8.47 8.29
C LYS A 82 -12.33 7.60 8.07
N GLU A 83 -12.76 7.46 6.82
CA GLU A 83 -13.91 6.62 6.45
C GLU A 83 -13.65 5.13 6.77
N ILE A 84 -12.43 4.68 6.53
CA ILE A 84 -12.03 3.27 6.75
C ILE A 84 -11.72 2.98 8.22
N SER A 85 -11.60 4.01 9.08
CA SER A 85 -11.02 3.89 10.43
C SER A 85 -9.65 3.19 10.41
N LEU A 86 -8.84 3.50 9.38
CA LEU A 86 -7.56 2.85 9.15
C LEU A 86 -6.57 3.18 10.28
N ARG A 87 -5.96 2.14 10.88
CA ARG A 87 -5.03 2.31 12.01
C ARG A 87 -3.62 1.75 11.79
N HIS A 88 -3.37 1.00 10.72
CA HIS A 88 -2.09 0.30 10.56
C HIS A 88 -1.52 0.43 9.15
N PHE A 89 -0.38 1.10 9.07
CA PHE A 89 0.56 1.03 7.95
C PHE A 89 1.78 0.26 8.43
N ALA A 90 2.25 -0.69 7.61
CA ALA A 90 3.45 -1.46 7.92
C ALA A 90 4.52 -1.19 6.86
N TYR A 91 5.74 -0.97 7.31
CA TYR A 91 6.90 -0.96 6.43
C TYR A 91 7.49 -2.35 6.38
N THR A 92 7.64 -2.89 5.18
CA THR A 92 8.24 -4.21 4.96
C THR A 92 9.48 -4.03 4.11
N LEU A 93 10.64 -4.38 4.67
CA LEU A 93 11.88 -4.46 3.89
C LEU A 93 11.81 -5.68 2.97
N ARG A 94 12.06 -5.48 1.67
CA ARG A 94 12.14 -6.53 0.62
C ARG A 94 12.87 -7.81 1.01
N LEU A 95 13.80 -7.75 1.96
CA LEU A 95 14.49 -8.96 2.48
C LEU A 95 13.51 -10.00 3.05
N GLN A 96 12.36 -9.60 3.60
CA GLN A 96 11.30 -10.53 4.02
C GLN A 96 10.38 -10.96 2.88
N ASN A 97 10.44 -10.28 1.74
CA ASN A 97 9.69 -10.54 0.53
C ASN A 97 10.53 -11.30 -0.51
N GLY A 98 11.54 -12.07 -0.06
CA GLY A 98 12.44 -12.82 -0.94
C GLY A 98 11.71 -13.75 -1.91
N MET A 99 10.52 -14.23 -1.56
CA MET A 99 9.66 -14.99 -2.49
C MET A 99 9.03 -14.12 -3.58
N ALA A 100 8.57 -12.90 -3.27
CA ALA A 100 8.01 -12.00 -4.28
C ALA A 100 9.10 -11.51 -5.25
N ASP A 101 10.28 -11.16 -4.73
CA ASP A 101 11.44 -10.77 -5.55
C ASP A 101 11.96 -11.94 -6.40
N HIS A 102 11.92 -13.17 -5.89
CA HIS A 102 12.26 -14.37 -6.66
C HIS A 102 11.24 -14.63 -7.78
N LEU A 103 9.94 -14.55 -7.48
CA LEU A 103 8.89 -14.76 -8.46
C LEU A 103 8.86 -13.66 -9.54
N ALA A 104 9.14 -12.41 -9.17
CA ALA A 104 9.28 -11.31 -10.13
C ALA A 104 10.50 -11.53 -11.06
N LYS A 105 11.62 -12.03 -10.54
CA LYS A 105 12.80 -12.38 -11.35
C LYS A 105 12.55 -13.55 -12.29
N GLU A 106 11.84 -14.59 -11.84
CA GLU A 106 11.51 -15.73 -12.70
C GLU A 106 10.46 -15.40 -13.77
N GLY A 107 9.49 -14.52 -13.45
CA GLY A 107 8.54 -14.01 -14.44
C GLY A 107 9.19 -13.11 -15.50
N ALA A 108 10.23 -12.36 -15.13
CA ALA A 108 11.00 -11.51 -16.04
C ALA A 108 11.98 -12.28 -16.94
N SER A 109 12.19 -13.59 -16.72
CA SER A 109 13.16 -14.40 -17.47
C SER A 109 12.54 -15.32 -18.54
N VAL A 110 11.27 -15.12 -18.92
CA VAL A 110 10.68 -15.76 -20.11
C VAL A 110 10.55 -14.74 -21.24
N ASP A 111 11.67 -14.33 -21.81
CA ASP A 111 11.83 -14.20 -23.27
C ASP A 111 13.33 -14.07 -23.59
N ASN A 112 13.96 -15.19 -23.91
CA ASN A 112 15.09 -15.31 -24.85
C ASN A 112 15.33 -16.82 -25.01
N GLY A 113 14.95 -17.33 -26.17
CA GLY A 113 14.98 -18.76 -26.53
C GLY A 113 16.37 -19.38 -26.64
#